data_AF-A0A212TGQ1-F1
#
_entry.id   AF-A0A212TGQ1-F1
#
_cell.length_a   1.000
_cell.length_b   1.000
_cell.length_c   1.000
_cell.angle_alpha   90.00
_cell.angle_beta   90.00
_cell.angle_gamma   90.00
#
_symmetry.space_group_name_H-M   'P 1'
#
loop_
_entity.id
_entity.type
_entity.pdbx_description
1 polymer ?
#
loop_
_entity_poly.entity_id
_entity_poly.type
_entity_poly.pdbx_seq_one_letter_code
_entity_poly.pdbx_strand_id
1 'polypeptide(L)' 'MPKKLATEESGLDPNLRYEEAVAELEGLIAKMESGKLSLEDTLSAYKRGADLLKHCQQVLEQVEQQVKIVQS' A
#
# COMPACT_ATOMS: atom_id res chain seq x y z
N MET A 1 -2.53 24.42 -15.46
CA MET A 1 -2.48 23.76 -14.14
C MET A 1 -3.02 22.34 -14.31
N PRO A 2 -2.21 21.28 -14.20
CA PRO A 2 -2.74 19.93 -14.36
C PRO A 2 -3.49 19.52 -13.09
N LYS A 3 -4.82 19.59 -13.15
CA LYS A 3 -5.71 18.80 -12.28
C LYS A 3 -5.47 17.31 -12.63
N LYS A 4 -4.65 16.60 -11.86
CA LYS A 4 -4.74 15.14 -11.79
C LYS A 4 -5.88 14.82 -10.81
N LEU A 5 -7.09 14.76 -11.36
CA LEU A 5 -8.27 14.22 -10.69
C LEU A 5 -8.30 12.70 -10.94
N ALA A 6 -8.73 11.99 -9.89
CA ALA A 6 -9.39 10.70 -9.90
C ALA A 6 -8.58 9.49 -10.43
N THR A 7 -7.98 8.77 -9.49
CA THR A 7 -8.05 7.30 -9.50
C THR A 7 -8.76 6.89 -8.21
N GLU A 8 -10.09 7.02 -8.23
CA GLU A 8 -10.97 6.26 -7.34
C GLU A 8 -11.09 4.86 -7.96
N GLU A 9 -10.18 3.94 -7.64
CA GLU A 9 -10.42 2.51 -7.87
C GLU A 9 -10.06 1.72 -6.62
N SER A 10 -11.09 1.13 -6.03
CA SER A 10 -11.07 0.28 -4.85
C SER A 10 -10.48 -1.11 -5.16
N GLY A 11 -9.25 -1.14 -5.67
CA GLY A 11 -8.46 -2.34 -5.93
C GLY A 11 -6.98 -2.06 -5.68
N LEU A 12 -6.25 -3.03 -5.17
CA LEU A 12 -4.80 -2.92 -5.07
C LEU A 12 -4.22 -3.06 -6.49
N ASP A 13 -3.62 -2.01 -7.03
CA ASP A 13 -2.97 -2.08 -8.34
C ASP A 13 -1.81 -3.09 -8.29
N PRO A 14 -1.77 -4.11 -9.16
CA PRO A 14 -0.68 -5.09 -9.15
C PRO A 14 0.68 -4.50 -9.58
N ASN A 15 0.68 -3.30 -10.17
CA ASN A 15 1.88 -2.53 -10.51
C ASN A 15 2.18 -1.40 -9.52
N LEU A 16 1.50 -1.37 -8.36
CA LEU A 16 1.73 -0.34 -7.35
C LEU A 16 3.21 -0.34 -6.94
N ARG A 17 3.87 0.82 -7.08
CA ARG A 17 5.28 0.93 -6.68
C ARG A 17 5.40 0.84 -5.16
N TYR A 18 6.55 0.38 -4.68
CA TYR A 18 6.82 0.30 -3.23
C TYR A 18 6.57 1.64 -2.51
N GLU A 19 7.07 2.74 -3.08
CA GLU A 19 6.90 4.09 -2.51
C GLU A 19 5.42 4.50 -2.44
N GLU A 20 4.61 4.12 -3.44
CA GLU A 20 3.18 4.43 -3.48
C GLU A 20 2.40 3.58 -2.46
N ALA A 21 2.75 2.29 -2.34
CA ALA A 21 2.16 1.40 -1.35
C ALA A 21 2.42 1.87 0.09
N VAL A 22 3.64 2.35 0.36
CA VAL A 22 4.01 2.93 1.66
C VAL A 22 3.22 4.22 1.92
N ALA A 23 3.17 5.14 0.94
CA ALA A 23 2.41 6.39 1.08
C ALA A 23 0.91 6.14 1.34
N GLU A 24 0.32 5.13 0.68
CA GLU A 24 -1.06 4.75 0.90
C GLU A 24 -1.27 4.17 2.31
N LEU A 25 -0.35 3.32 2.77
CA LEU A 25 -0.39 2.76 4.12
C LEU A 25 -0.28 3.84 5.20
N GLU A 26 0.62 4.80 5.05
CA GLU A 26 0.76 5.93 5.97
C GLU A 26 -0.51 6.78 6.01
N GLY A 27 -1.10 7.09 4.84
CA GLY A 27 -2.36 7.81 4.76
C GLY A 27 -3.53 7.05 5.41
N LEU A 28 -3.51 5.73 5.32
CA LEU A 28 -4.52 4.86 5.93
C LEU A 28 -4.37 4.82 7.46
N ILE A 29 -3.14 4.69 7.96
CA ILE A 29 -2.83 4.78 9.40
C ILE A 29 -3.23 6.14 9.96
N ALA A 30 -2.88 7.24 9.28
CA ALA A 30 -3.25 8.58 9.71
C ALA A 30 -4.78 8.78 9.81
N LYS A 31 -5.55 8.16 8.90
CA LYS A 31 -7.02 8.16 9.00
C LYS A 31 -7.49 7.37 10.22
N MET A 32 -6.91 6.19 10.48
CA MET A 32 -7.22 5.36 11.65
C MET A 32 -6.93 6.09 12.96
N GLU A 33 -5.78 6.76 13.05
CA GLU A 33 -5.39 7.56 14.21
C GLU A 33 -6.25 8.81 14.40
N SER A 34 -6.83 9.37 13.32
CA SER A 34 -7.76 10.49 13.44
C SER A 34 -9.04 10.13 14.20
N GLY A 35 -9.35 8.84 14.42
CA GLY A 35 -10.49 8.40 15.21
C GLY A 35 -11.86 8.74 14.61
N LYS A 36 -11.91 9.09 13.32
CA LYS A 36 -13.13 9.48 12.59
C LYS A 36 -13.77 8.35 11.78
N LEU A 37 -13.18 7.15 11.81
CA LEU A 37 -13.68 5.99 11.07
C LEU A 37 -14.74 5.25 11.87
N SER A 38 -15.76 4.76 11.18
CA SER A 38 -16.70 3.80 11.75
C SER A 38 -16.00 2.46 11.97
N LEU A 39 -16.63 1.57 12.74
CA LEU A 39 -16.10 0.21 12.96
C LEU A 39 -15.88 -0.55 11.63
N GLU A 40 -16.84 -0.48 10.71
CA GLU A 40 -16.75 -1.09 9.37
C GLU A 40 -15.63 -0.49 8.52
N ASP A 41 -15.48 0.84 8.56
CA ASP A 41 -14.39 1.52 7.85
C ASP A 41 -13.02 1.16 8.43
N THR A 42 -12.94 0.99 9.76
CA THR A 42 -11.71 0.59 10.46
C THR A 42 -11.30 -0.83 10.08
N LEU A 43 -12.27 -1.76 10.00
CA LEU A 43 -12.03 -3.13 9.52
C LEU A 43 -11.58 -3.15 8.06
N SER A 44 -12.20 -2.34 7.21
CA SER A 44 -11.83 -2.22 5.80
C SER A 44 -10.44 -1.60 5.63
N ALA A 45 -10.13 -0.55 6.40
CA ALA A 45 -8.82 0.07 6.44
C ALA A 45 -7.75 -0.93 6.89
N TYR A 46 -8.00 -1.66 7.97
CA TYR A 46 -7.08 -2.69 8.46
C TYR A 46 -6.79 -3.77 7.40
N LYS A 47 -7.83 -4.27 6.73
CA LYS A 47 -7.67 -5.27 5.66
C LYS A 47 -6.81 -4.73 4.52
N ARG A 48 -7.09 -3.51 4.05
CA ARG A 48 -6.31 -2.86 3.00
C ARG A 48 -4.87 -2.59 3.43
N GLY A 49 -4.64 -2.19 4.68
CA GLY A 49 -3.31 -2.05 5.26
C GLY A 49 -2.53 -3.38 5.26
N ALA A 50 -3.18 -4.49 5.58
CA ALA A 50 -2.56 -5.82 5.52
C ALA A 50 -2.18 -6.23 4.09
N ASP A 51 -3.04 -5.96 3.11
CA ASP A 51 -2.75 -6.20 1.68
C ASP A 51 -1.56 -5.34 1.19
N LEU A 52 -1.52 -4.05 1.54
CA LEU A 52 -0.39 -3.17 1.22
C LEU A 52 0.92 -3.66 1.85
N LEU A 53 0.88 -4.08 3.12
CA LEU A 53 2.04 -4.60 3.83
C LEU A 53 2.57 -5.89 3.20
N LYS A 54 1.66 -6.76 2.72
CA LYS A 54 2.02 -7.99 2.01
C LYS A 54 2.67 -7.66 0.66
N HIS A 55 2.12 -6.70 -0.09
CA HIS A 55 2.72 -6.23 -1.33
C HIS A 55 4.14 -5.71 -1.14
N CYS A 56 4.35 -4.85 -0.14
CA CYS A 56 5.68 -4.33 0.20
C CYS A 56 6.68 -5.44 0.49
N GLN A 57 6.28 -6.46 1.26
CA GLN A 57 7.14 -7.63 1.52
C GLN A 57 7.47 -8.40 0.25
N GLN A 58 6.50 -8.62 -0.63
CA GLN A 58 6.74 -9.31 -1.90
C GLN A 58 7.71 -8.54 -2.80
N VAL A 59 7.58 -7.21 -2.87
CA VAL A 59 8.52 -6.37 -3.64
C VAL A 59 9.93 -6.49 -3.08
N LEU A 60 10.10 -6.44 -1.75
CA LEU A 60 11.41 -6.63 -1.12
C LEU A 60 11.98 -8.02 -1.38
N GLU A 61 11.18 -9.07 -1.25
CA GLU A 61 11.60 -10.45 -1.54
C GLU A 61 12.05 -10.62 -2.99
N GLN A 62 11.34 -10.03 -3.95
CA GLN A 62 11.72 -10.02 -5.36
C GLN A 62 13.06 -9.32 -5.59
N VAL A 63 13.30 -8.20 -4.91
CA VAL A 63 14.57 -7.48 -4.99
C VAL A 63 15.71 -8.30 -4.36
N GLU A 64 15.49 -8.89 -3.18
CA GLU A 64 16.47 -9.75 -2.51
C GLU A 64 16.83 -10.98 -3.35
N GLN A 65 15.85 -11.63 -3.98
CA GLN A 65 16.10 -12.74 -4.91
C GLN A 65 16.95 -12.32 -6.10
N GLN A 66 16.65 -11.17 -6.71
CA GLN A 66 17.45 -10.65 -7.84
C GLN A 66 18.89 -10.34 -7.42
N VAL A 67 19.10 -9.71 -6.26
CA VAL A 67 20.44 -9.44 -5.74
C VAL A 67 21.20 -10.74 -5.49
N LYS A 68 20.54 -11.76 -4.93
CA LYS A 68 21.15 -13.07 -4.65
C LYS A 68 21.62 -13.79 -5.92
N ILE A 69 20.86 -13.68 -7.01
CA ILE A 69 21.25 -14.26 -8.31
C ILE A 69 22.47 -13.55 -8.89
N VAL A 70 22.57 -12.23 -8.74
CA VAL A 70 23.69 -11.42 -9.27
C VAL A 70 24.99 -11.61 -8.46
N GLN A 71 24.90 -11.99 -7.18
CA GLN A 71 26.07 -12.27 -6.34
C GLN A 71 26.56 -13.73 -6.41
N SER A 72 25.95 -14.57 -7.25
CA SER A 72 26.33 -15.98 -7.45
C SER A 72 27.15 -16.20 -8.71
#